data_AF-A0A535DQE8-F1
#
_entry.id   AF-A0A535DQE8-F1
#
_cell.length_a   1.000
_cell.length_b   1.000
_cell.length_c   1.000
_cell.angle_alpha   90.00
_cell.angle_beta   90.00
_cell.angle_gamma   90.00
#
_symmetry.space_group_name_H-M   'P 1'
#
loop_
_entity.id
_entity.type
_entity.pdbx_description
1 polymer ?
#
loop_
_entity_poly.entity_id
_entity_poly.type
_entity_poly.pdbx_seq_one_letter_code
_entity_poly.pdbx_strand_id
1 'polypeptide(L)' 'MTTSTARVDVWLWAVRIYKTRSAATAGCRGGHVRVNRAPAKASTPVKVG' A
#
# COMPACT_ATOMS: atom_id res chain seq x y z
N MET A 1 22.01 7.97 1.52
CA MET A 1 21.25 7.12 0.58
C MET A 1 19.78 7.52 0.68
N THR A 2 19.19 8.09 -0.37
CA THR A 2 17.78 8.49 -0.39
C THR A 2 16.90 7.23 -0.39
N THR A 3 16.18 6.98 0.70
CA THR A 3 15.29 5.82 0.79
C THR A 3 14.10 6.04 -0.12
N SER A 4 14.04 5.31 -1.24
CA SER A 4 12.88 5.34 -2.13
C SER A 4 11.65 4.84 -1.37
N THR A 5 10.57 5.63 -1.41
CA THR A 5 9.28 5.28 -0.78
C THR A 5 8.18 5.25 -1.84
N ALA A 6 7.25 4.30 -1.69
CA ALA A 6 6.06 4.18 -2.53
C ALA A 6 4.82 4.26 -1.65
N ARG A 7 3.67 4.67 -2.20
CA ARG A 7 2.39 4.52 -1.50
C ARG A 7 1.99 3.06 -1.43
N VAL A 8 1.35 2.63 -0.34
CA VAL A 8 0.92 1.25 -0.17
C VAL A 8 -0.05 0.78 -1.27
N ASP A 9 -0.98 1.64 -1.72
CA ASP A 9 -1.91 1.32 -2.80
C ASP A 9 -1.21 1.07 -4.15
N VAL A 10 -0.21 1.89 -4.48
CA VAL A 10 0.63 1.74 -5.68
C VAL A 10 1.49 0.49 -5.57
N TRP A 11 2.12 0.28 -4.41
CA TRP A 11 2.99 -0.87 -4.18
C TRP A 11 2.22 -2.19 -4.32
N LEU A 12 1.05 -2.30 -3.67
CA LEU A 12 0.20 -3.50 -3.72
C LEU A 12 -0.29 -3.85 -5.13
N TRP A 13 -0.57 -2.84 -5.95
CA TRP A 13 -0.88 -3.04 -7.37
C TRP A 13 0.35 -3.46 -8.18
N ALA A 14 1.50 -2.81 -7.95
CA ALA A 14 2.74 -3.10 -8.67
C ALA A 14 3.21 -4.55 -8.43
N VAL A 15 3.11 -5.04 -7.18
CA VAL A 15 3.42 -6.44 -6.82
C VAL A 15 2.28 -7.43 -7.11
N ARG A 16 1.21 -6.97 -7.78
CA ARG A 16 0.08 -7.78 -8.26
C ARG A 16 -0.76 -8.47 -7.18
N ILE A 17 -0.73 -7.98 -5.94
CA ILE A 17 -1.70 -8.38 -4.90
C ILE A 17 -3.12 -7.94 -5.32
N TYR A 18 -3.24 -6.78 -5.98
CA TYR A 18 -4.48 -6.33 -6.60
C TYR A 18 -4.30 -6.15 -8.10
N LYS A 19 -5.33 -6.51 -8.88
CA LYS A 19 -5.34 -6.37 -10.36
C LYS A 19 -5.26 -4.90 -10.81
N THR A 20 -5.88 -3.99 -10.05
CA THR A 20 -5.92 -2.55 -10.36
C THR A 20 -5.57 -1.72 -9.13
N ARG A 21 -5.07 -0.50 -9.35
CA ARG A 21 -4.78 0.46 -8.27
C ARG A 21 -6.04 0.88 -7.50
N SER A 22 -7.19 0.98 -8.18
CA SER A 22 -8.46 1.30 -7.54
C SER A 22 -8.90 0.20 -6.57
N ALA A 23 -8.69 -1.08 -6.92
CA ALA A 23 -8.96 -2.21 -6.01
C ALA A 23 -8.02 -2.19 -4.79
N ALA A 24 -6.73 -1.87 -4.95
CA ALA A 24 -5.82 -1.71 -3.82
C ALA A 24 -6.25 -0.56 -2.89
N THR A 25 -6.70 0.56 -3.47
CA THR A 25 -7.24 1.70 -2.72
C THR A 25 -8.48 1.31 -1.91
N ALA A 26 -9.39 0.54 -2.51
CA ALA A 26 -10.58 0.04 -1.85
C ALA A 26 -10.21 -0.93 -0.70
N GLY A 27 -9.25 -1.83 -0.91
CA GLY A 27 -8.74 -2.73 0.13
C GLY A 27 -8.13 -1.99 1.32
N CYS A 28 -7.40 -0.89 1.08
CA CYS A 28 -6.90 -0.03 2.16
C CYS A 28 -8.05 0.64 2.93
N ARG A 29 -9.04 1.20 2.22
CA ARG A 29 -10.21 1.87 2.85
C ARG A 29 -11.11 0.90 3.62
N GLY A 30 -11.24 -0.34 3.15
CA GLY A 30 -11.97 -1.40 3.83
C GLY A 30 -11.24 -1.99 5.05
N GLY A 31 -10.04 -1.50 5.39
CA GLY A 31 -9.28 -1.98 6.54
C GLY A 31 -8.61 -3.34 6.34
N HIS A 32 -8.55 -3.86 5.10
CA HIS A 32 -7.90 -5.13 4.79
C HIS A 32 -6.37 -5.03 4.78
N VAL A 33 -5.84 -3.82 4.64
CA VAL A 33 -4.39 -3.56 4.57
C VAL A 33 -3.90 -2.95 5.87
N ARG A 34 -2.86 -3.57 6.44
CA ARG A 34 -2.13 -3.06 7.61
C ARG A 34 -0.65 -2.91 7.27
N VAL A 35 -0.04 -1.83 7.73
CA VAL A 35 1.41 -1.60 7.66
C VAL A 35 1.91 -1.53 9.09
N ASN A 36 2.93 -2.32 9.44
CA ASN A 36 3.46 -2.40 10.80
C ASN A 36 2.37 -2.64 11.87
N ARG A 37 1.43 -3.55 11.58
CA ARG A 37 0.26 -3.91 12.43
C ARG A 37 -0.79 -2.80 12.61
N ALA A 38 -0.61 -1.61 12.04
CA ALA A 38 -1.60 -0.53 12.06
C ALA A 38 -2.43 -0.49 10.75
N PRO A 39 -3.72 -0.13 10.79
CA PRO A 39 -4.53 0.10 9.59
C PRO A 39 -3.88 1.16 8.68
N ALA A 40 -3.78 0.88 7.39
CA ALA A 40 -3.10 1.76 6.45
C ALA A 40 -4.08 2.54 5.56
N LYS A 41 -3.94 3.86 5.51
CA LYS A 41 -4.56 4.67 4.44
C LYS A 41 -3.90 4.31 3.11
N ALA A 42 -4.63 4.42 2.00
CA ALA A 42 -4.09 4.14 0.67
C ALA A 42 -2.80 4.93 0.33
N SER A 43 -2.68 6.15 0.85
CA SER A 43 -1.51 7.02 0.67
C SER A 43 -0.35 6.76 1.63
N THR A 44 -0.45 5.76 2.51
CA THR A 44 0.59 5.47 3.50
C THR A 44 1.90 5.11 2.79
N PRO A 45 3.02 5.79 3.08
CA PRO A 45 4.31 5.46 2.50
C PRO A 45 4.83 4.13 3.05
N VAL A 46 5.26 3.25 2.16
CA VAL A 46 6.04 2.04 2.45
C VAL A 46 7.50 2.27 2.04
N LYS A 47 8.41 1.64 2.77
CA LYS A 47 9.85 1.66 2.53
C LYS A 47 10.39 0.24 2.66
N VAL A 48 11.51 -0.03 2.01
CA VAL A 48 12.24 -1.30 2.18
C VAL A 48 12.76 -1.40 3.61
N GLY A 49 12.59 -2.56 4.23
CA GLY A 49 12.93 -2.85 5.63
C GLY A 49 11.85 -3.71 6.27
#